data_AF-A0A6A2FPH4-F1
#
_entry.id   AF-A0A6A2FPH4-F1
#
_cell.length_a   1.000
_cell.length_b   1.000
_cell.length_c   1.000
_cell.angle_alpha   90.00
_cell.angle_beta   90.00
_cell.angle_gamma   90.00
#
_symmetry.space_group_name_H-M   'P 1'
#
loop_
_entity.id
_entity.type
_entity.pdbx_description
1 polymer ?
#
loop_
_entity_poly.entity_id
_entity_poly.type
_entity_poly.pdbx_seq_one_letter_code
_entity_poly.pdbx_strand_id
1 'polypeptide(L)'
;MNNIGVASIKNAMNSGLIVIDEIAPMEFKSPEFIRIVEEAVCRDKNMLVVLHQKSSHPVAERIRKEFEVFTVTPENREVIVSTIAQKITIGLQ
;
A
#
# COMPACT_ATOMS: atom_id res chain seq x y z
N MET A 1 -1.17 5.72 -17.04
CA MET A 1 -1.23 5.03 -15.74
C MET A 1 -2.66 4.87 -15.21
N ASN A 2 -3.48 5.93 -15.24
CA ASN A 2 -4.81 5.99 -14.60
C ASN A 2 -5.67 4.73 -14.77
N ASN A 3 -5.96 4.30 -15.99
CA ASN A 3 -6.96 3.24 -16.17
C ASN A 3 -6.51 1.87 -15.63
N ILE A 4 -5.24 1.50 -15.83
CA ILE A 4 -4.75 0.18 -15.39
C ILE A 4 -4.60 0.16 -13.86
N GLY A 5 -3.93 1.16 -13.27
CA GLY A 5 -3.74 1.21 -11.82
C GLY A 5 -5.07 1.27 -11.06
N VAL A 6 -6.00 2.12 -11.52
CA VAL A 6 -7.33 2.23 -10.91
C VAL A 6 -8.13 0.94 -11.07
N ALA A 7 -8.14 0.33 -12.25
CA ALA A 7 -8.85 -0.93 -12.48
C ALA A 7 -8.27 -2.07 -11.64
N SER A 8 -6.94 -2.16 -11.51
CA SER A 8 -6.27 -3.16 -10.69
C SER A 8 -6.64 -3.02 -9.21
N ILE A 9 -6.64 -1.80 -8.66
CA ILE A 9 -7.04 -1.57 -7.27
C ILE A 9 -8.52 -1.92 -7.07
N LYS A 10 -9.40 -1.49 -7.98
CA LYS A 10 -10.84 -1.85 -7.93
C LYS A 10 -11.05 -3.36 -7.92
N ASN A 11 -10.34 -4.09 -8.77
CA ASN A 11 -10.43 -5.56 -8.82
C ASN A 11 -9.90 -6.19 -7.53
N ALA A 12 -8.79 -5.68 -6.99
CA ALA A 12 -8.19 -6.15 -5.75
C ALA A 12 -9.06 -5.88 -4.51
N MET A 13 -10.02 -4.93 -4.54
CA MET A 13 -10.93 -4.70 -3.41
C MET A 13 -11.79 -5.94 -3.05
N ASN A 14 -11.91 -6.91 -3.96
CA ASN A 14 -12.62 -8.17 -3.74
C ASN A 14 -11.68 -9.34 -3.40
N SER A 15 -10.38 -9.13 -3.26
CA SER A 15 -9.41 -10.16 -2.86
C SER A 15 -9.24 -10.24 -1.34
N GLY A 16 -8.46 -11.23 -0.89
CA GLY A 16 -8.02 -11.31 0.51
C GLY A 16 -6.88 -10.34 0.86
N LEU A 17 -6.10 -9.90 -0.14
CA LEU A 17 -4.92 -9.04 0.02
C LEU A 17 -4.78 -8.08 -1.17
N ILE A 18 -4.61 -6.79 -0.88
CA ILE A 18 -4.30 -5.76 -1.87
C ILE A 18 -2.79 -5.48 -1.81
N VAL A 19 -2.10 -5.56 -2.95
CA VAL A 19 -0.67 -5.21 -3.05
C VAL A 19 -0.51 -4.02 -3.98
N ILE A 20 0.13 -2.96 -3.51
CA ILE A 20 0.48 -1.78 -4.31
C ILE A 20 2.00 -1.63 -4.28
N ASP A 21 2.62 -2.01 -5.39
CA ASP A 21 4.05 -1.81 -5.60
C ASP A 21 4.30 -0.37 -6.05
N GLU A 22 4.57 0.44 -5.03
CA GLU A 22 4.91 1.86 -5.04
C GLU A 22 3.74 2.85 -5.18
N ILE A 23 3.67 3.77 -4.22
CA ILE A 23 2.97 5.05 -4.31
C ILE A 23 4.01 6.15 -4.11
N ALA A 24 4.30 6.87 -5.20
CA ALA A 24 5.37 7.85 -5.29
C ALA A 24 4.86 9.19 -5.85
N PRO A 25 5.75 10.19 -5.99
CA PRO A 25 5.40 11.49 -6.55
C PRO A 25 4.69 11.47 -7.91
N MET A 26 4.90 10.44 -8.72
CA MET A 26 4.28 10.32 -10.04
C MET A 26 2.79 9.97 -9.94
N GLU A 27 2.42 9.11 -8.98
CA GLU A 27 1.05 8.63 -8.77
C GLU A 27 0.15 9.71 -8.17
N PHE A 28 0.70 10.61 -7.34
CA PHE A 28 -0.06 11.73 -6.74
C PHE A 28 -0.65 12.72 -7.76
N LYS A 29 -0.14 12.72 -8.99
CA LYS A 29 -0.68 13.57 -10.07
C LYS A 29 -2.02 13.07 -10.63
N SER A 30 -2.47 11.89 -10.21
CA SER A 30 -3.72 11.28 -10.64
C SER A 30 -4.79 11.31 -9.55
N PRO A 31 -5.76 12.25 -9.60
CA PRO A 31 -6.81 12.34 -8.59
C PRO A 31 -7.64 11.06 -8.47
N GLU A 32 -7.86 10.35 -9.58
CA GLU A 32 -8.60 9.08 -9.57
C GLU A 32 -7.82 7.97 -8.87
N PHE A 33 -6.51 7.90 -9.08
CA PHE A 33 -5.65 6.96 -8.36
C PHE A 33 -5.68 7.23 -6.86
N ILE A 34 -5.59 8.49 -6.45
CA ILE A 34 -5.65 8.86 -5.03
C ILE A 34 -7.00 8.49 -4.42
N ARG A 35 -8.10 8.81 -5.12
CA ARG A 35 -9.44 8.46 -4.65
C ARG A 35 -9.59 6.96 -4.43
N ILE A 36 -9.09 6.13 -5.35
CA ILE A 36 -9.24 4.67 -5.22
C ILE A 36 -8.31 4.09 -4.14
N VAL A 37 -7.12 4.65 -3.94
CA VAL A 37 -6.23 4.27 -2.83
C VAL A 37 -6.89 4.62 -1.49
N GLU A 38 -7.46 5.82 -1.36
CA GLU A 38 -8.19 6.21 -0.13
C GLU A 38 -9.40 5.33 0.13
N GLU A 39 -10.15 4.96 -0.92
CA GLU A 39 -11.26 4.00 -0.81
C GLU A 39 -10.76 2.63 -0.35
N ALA A 40 -9.64 2.14 -0.88
CA ALA A 40 -9.05 0.87 -0.49
C ALA A 40 -8.60 0.89 0.99
N VAL A 41 -7.94 1.96 1.43
CA VAL A 41 -7.51 2.17 2.83
C VAL A 41 -8.71 2.20 3.78
N CYS A 42 -9.85 2.75 3.37
CA CYS A 42 -11.07 2.76 4.18
C CYS A 42 -11.75 1.37 4.30
N ARG A 43 -11.43 0.41 3.43
CA ARG A 43 -11.96 -0.95 3.54
C ARG A 43 -11.05 -1.73 4.47
N ASP A 44 -11.63 -2.31 5.52
CA ASP A 44 -10.93 -3.19 6.46
C ASP A 44 -10.44 -4.47 5.77
N LYS A 45 -9.36 -4.33 5.00
CA LYS A 45 -8.77 -5.33 4.13
C LYS A 45 -7.27 -5.34 4.37
N ASN A 46 -6.68 -6.52 4.30
CA ASN A 46 -5.24 -6.64 4.35
C ASN A 46 -4.63 -5.93 3.12
N MET A 47 -3.70 -5.01 3.36
CA MET A 47 -2.95 -4.36 2.28
C MET A 47 -1.45 -4.37 2.57
N LEU A 48 -0.67 -4.54 1.51
CA LEU A 48 0.77 -4.33 1.49
C LEU A 48 1.09 -3.21 0.50
N VAL A 49 1.65 -2.11 1.00
CA VAL A 49 1.88 -0.90 0.21
C VAL A 49 3.33 -0.46 0.36
N VAL A 50 3.99 -0.22 -0.77
CA VAL A 50 5.30 0.44 -0.79
C VAL A 50 5.08 1.93 -0.93
N LEU A 51 5.61 2.73 -0.01
CA LEU A 51 5.53 4.19 -0.04
C LEU A 51 6.90 4.79 -0.30
N HIS A 52 6.96 5.82 -1.14
CA HIS A 52 8.16 6.63 -1.25
C HIS A 52 8.47 7.32 0.10
N GLN A 53 9.66 7.05 0.64
CA GLN A 53 10.05 7.45 2.01
C GLN A 53 9.83 8.93 2.30
N LYS A 54 10.13 9.81 1.35
CA LYS A 54 10.08 11.27 1.52
C LYS A 54 8.76 11.90 1.06
N SER A 55 7.76 11.12 0.66
CA SER A 55 6.47 11.69 0.26
C SER A 55 5.78 12.33 1.47
N SER A 56 5.37 13.59 1.34
CA SER A 56 4.54 14.31 2.31
C SER A 56 3.09 14.46 1.83
N HIS A 57 2.69 13.73 0.79
CA HIS A 57 1.33 13.81 0.27
C HIS A 57 0.31 13.34 1.33
N PRO A 58 -0.88 13.97 1.46
CA PRO A 58 -1.86 13.61 2.50
C PRO A 58 -2.19 12.12 2.56
N VAL A 59 -2.35 11.45 1.42
CA VAL A 59 -2.60 9.99 1.37
C VAL A 59 -1.44 9.17 1.96
N ALA A 60 -0.19 9.59 1.73
CA ALA A 60 0.98 8.89 2.25
C ALA A 60 1.08 9.07 3.77
N GLU A 61 0.81 10.28 4.27
CA GLU A 61 0.73 10.55 5.71
C GLU A 61 -0.40 9.73 6.38
N ARG A 62 -1.54 9.60 5.71
CA ARG A 62 -2.66 8.79 6.19
C ARG A 62 -2.27 7.31 6.28
N ILE A 63 -1.71 6.74 5.22
CA ILE A 63 -1.25 5.34 5.21
C ILE A 63 -0.22 5.11 6.31
N ARG A 64 0.75 6.01 6.52
CA ARG A 64 1.73 5.87 7.62
C ARG A 64 1.12 5.88 9.02
N LYS A 65 -0.05 6.51 9.21
CA LYS A 65 -0.75 6.55 10.49
C LYS A 65 -1.63 5.34 10.72
N GLU A 66 -2.24 4.81 9.66
CA GLU A 66 -3.20 3.70 9.75
C GLU A 66 -2.53 2.32 9.62
N PHE A 67 -1.33 2.23 9.04
CA PHE A 67 -0.62 0.98 8.80
C PHE A 67 0.61 0.81 9.70
N GLU A 68 1.02 -0.44 9.90
CA GLU A 68 2.35 -0.75 10.43
C GLU A 68 3.41 -0.42 9.36
N VAL A 69 4.32 0.48 9.69
CA VAL A 69 5.34 0.97 8.74
C VAL A 69 6.68 0.30 9.02
N PHE A 70 7.25 -0.29 7.97
CA PHE A 70 8.61 -0.80 8.00
C PHE A 70 9.53 0.05 7.12
N THR A 71 10.59 0.61 7.72
CA THR A 71 11.65 1.26 6.94
C THR A 71 12.68 0.23 6.52
N VAL A 72 12.76 -0.05 5.22
CA VAL A 72 13.72 -1.00 4.65
C VAL A 72 15.12 -0.37 4.62
N THR A 73 16.11 -1.10 5.12
CA THR A 73 17.54 -0.76 5.07
C THR A 73 18.32 -1.94 4.48
N PRO A 74 19.56 -1.74 4.00
CA PRO A 74 20.40 -2.83 3.50
C PRO A 74 20.56 -3.98 4.50
N GLU A 75 20.56 -3.69 5.79
CA GLU A 75 20.78 -4.65 6.88
C GLU A 75 19.51 -5.47 7.21
N ASN A 76 18.32 -4.89 7.03
CA ASN A 76 17.06 -5.53 7.42
C ASN A 76 16.27 -6.12 6.25
N ARG A 77 16.66 -5.85 5.00
CA ARG A 77 15.89 -6.21 3.79
C ARG A 77 15.58 -7.71 3.63
N GLU A 78 16.40 -8.58 4.20
CA GLU A 78 16.16 -10.04 4.14
C GLU A 78 15.20 -10.49 5.26
N VAL A 79 15.37 -9.95 6.47
CA VAL A 79 14.57 -10.30 7.65
C VAL A 79 13.15 -9.75 7.56
N ILE A 80 12.99 -8.59 6.94
CA ILE A 80 11.69 -7.92 6.81
C ILE A 80 10.73 -8.74 5.94
N VAL A 81 11.23 -9.51 4.97
CA VAL A 81 10.42 -10.34 4.07
C VAL A 81 9.66 -11.41 4.87
N SER A 82 10.38 -12.17 5.70
CA SER A 82 9.75 -13.20 6.53
C SER A 82 8.81 -12.59 7.57
N THR A 83 9.16 -11.44 8.13
CA THR A 83 8.33 -10.70 9.09
C THR A 83 7.00 -10.26 8.48
N ILE A 84 7.03 -9.64 7.29
CA ILE A 84 5.82 -9.20 6.58
C ILE A 84 4.99 -10.41 6.14
N ALA A 85 5.62 -11.46 5.60
CA ALA A 85 4.92 -12.66 5.16
C ALA A 85 4.14 -13.34 6.30
N GLN A 86 4.74 -13.45 7.50
CA GLN A 86 4.07 -14.00 8.67
C GLN A 86 2.86 -13.15 9.10
N LYS A 87 3.00 -11.82 9.16
CA LYS A 87 1.92 -10.90 9.54
C LYS A 87 0.73 -10.97 8.58
N ILE A 88 1.00 -10.97 7.28
CA ILE A 88 -0.05 -11.10 6.25
C ILE A 88 -0.76 -12.45 6.37
N THR A 89 -0.01 -13.54 6.57
CA THR A 89 -0.59 -14.89 6.68
C THR A 89 -1.50 -15.02 7.90
N ILE A 90 -1.12 -14.43 9.05
CA ILE A 90 -1.94 -14.42 10.27
C ILE A 90 -3.20 -13.57 10.07
N GLY A 91 -3.09 -12.40 9.42
CA GLY A 91 -4.23 -11.51 9.17
C GLY A 91 -5.22 -12.01 8.11
N LEU A 92 -4.90 -13.08 7.39
CA LEU A 92 -5.78 -13.72 6.40
C LEU A 92 -6.60 -14.89 6.97
N GLN A 93 -6.39 -15.27 8.24
CA GLN A 93 -7.17 -16.29 8.94
C GLN A 93 -8.42 -15.69 9.59
#